data_AF-A0A1G3PHG5-F1
#
_entry.id   AF-A0A1G3PHG5-F1
#
_cell.length_a   1.000
_cell.length_b   1.000
_cell.length_c   1.000
_cell.angle_alpha   90.00
_cell.angle_beta   90.00
_cell.angle_gamma   90.00
#
_symmetry.space_group_name_H-M   'P 1'
#
loop_
_entity.id
_entity.type
_entity.pdbx_description
1 polymer ?
#
loop_
_entity_poly.entity_id
_entity_poly.type
_entity_poly.pdbx_seq_one_letter_code
_entity_poly.pdbx_strand_id
1 'polypeptide(L)'
;MCEKLREYISDNEILFRYIKPQAIPVDQYELNLSFFSDTDLSCDWKKYRPDPKTSFHIEEGNSWIVEINICDEIRNPKDENHNPLPLLHQEIYHDPLTAEQDPIHGENYAHSLIQGKKKMLVQEAIRSHSKIIK
;
A
#
# COMPACT_ATOMS: atom_id res chain seq x y z
N MET A 1 26.77 11.53 3.57
CA MET A 1 25.35 11.25 3.30
C MET A 1 24.87 10.35 4.42
N CYS A 2 23.98 10.83 5.30
CA CYS A 2 23.32 9.93 6.26
C CYS A 2 22.28 9.15 5.48
N GLU A 3 22.43 7.83 5.37
CA GLU A 3 21.32 6.96 5.01
C GLU A 3 20.20 7.21 6.02
N LYS A 4 19.04 7.72 5.58
CA LYS A 4 17.84 7.71 6.43
C LYS A 4 17.59 6.24 6.78
N LEU A 5 17.68 5.90 8.06
CA LEU A 5 17.27 4.60 8.56
C LEU A 5 15.78 4.44 8.25
N ARG A 6 15.43 3.53 7.34
CA ARG A 6 14.05 3.19 7.01
C ARG A 6 13.44 2.43 8.20
N GLU A 7 12.28 2.87 8.68
CA GLU A 7 11.50 2.11 9.67
C GLU A 7 10.72 1.03 8.92
N TYR A 8 11.06 -0.24 9.14
CA TYR A 8 10.30 -1.36 8.58
C TYR A 8 8.95 -1.51 9.30
N ILE A 9 7.88 -1.60 8.50
CA ILE A 9 6.51 -1.76 8.99
C ILE A 9 6.31 -3.23 9.31
N SER A 10 5.86 -3.53 10.53
CA SER A 10 5.69 -4.90 11.03
C SER A 10 4.41 -5.55 10.51
N ASP A 11 4.30 -6.86 10.67
CA ASP A 11 3.05 -7.57 10.38
C ASP A 11 1.96 -7.17 11.38
N ASN A 12 0.70 -7.29 10.96
CA ASN A 12 -0.53 -6.79 11.59
C ASN A 12 -0.70 -5.26 11.59
N GLU A 13 0.25 -4.51 11.02
CA GLU A 13 0.09 -3.09 10.74
C GLU A 13 -0.85 -2.86 9.56
N ILE A 14 -1.43 -1.66 9.50
CA ILE A 14 -2.42 -1.30 8.49
C ILE A 14 -1.90 -0.17 7.62
N LEU A 15 -1.96 -0.36 6.31
CA LEU A 15 -1.73 0.69 5.32
C LEU A 15 -3.03 1.08 4.61
N PHE A 16 -3.11 2.32 4.16
CA PHE A 16 -4.21 2.86 3.38
C PHE A 16 -3.74 3.22 1.99
N ARG A 17 -4.44 2.72 0.97
CA ARG A 17 -4.26 3.12 -0.42
C ARG A 17 -5.53 3.81 -0.90
N TYR A 18 -5.37 4.88 -1.67
CA TYR A 18 -6.49 5.70 -2.13
C TYR A 18 -6.69 5.46 -3.61
N ILE A 19 -7.93 5.21 -4.01
CA ILE A 19 -8.29 4.95 -5.39
C ILE A 19 -9.50 5.78 -5.80
N LYS A 20 -9.56 6.12 -7.08
CA LYS A 20 -10.72 6.79 -7.67
C LYS A 20 -11.92 5.84 -7.66
N PRO A 21 -13.12 6.29 -7.27
CA PRO A 21 -14.33 5.46 -7.32
C PRO A 21 -14.59 4.85 -8.71
N GLN A 22 -14.28 5.59 -9.78
CA GLN A 22 -14.49 5.15 -11.16
C GLN A 22 -13.57 3.99 -11.56
N ALA A 23 -12.54 3.69 -10.77
CA ALA A 23 -11.64 2.59 -11.03
C ALA A 23 -12.34 1.22 -10.81
N ILE A 24 -13.36 1.17 -9.95
CA ILE A 24 -14.11 -0.05 -9.67
C ILE A 24 -15.49 0.05 -10.35
N PRO A 25 -15.81 -0.84 -11.30
CA PRO A 25 -17.13 -0.91 -11.91
C PRO A 25 -18.24 -1.06 -10.87
N VAL A 26 -19.41 -0.45 -11.13
CA VAL A 26 -20.54 -0.36 -10.20
C VAL A 26 -21.02 -1.73 -9.70
N ASP A 27 -20.82 -2.79 -10.48
CA ASP A 27 -21.23 -4.17 -10.16
C ASP A 27 -20.06 -5.08 -9.71
N GLN A 28 -18.86 -4.52 -9.52
CA GLN A 28 -17.71 -5.25 -9.01
C GLN A 28 -17.51 -4.98 -7.53
N TYR A 29 -17.59 -6.04 -6.74
CA TYR A 29 -17.34 -6.01 -5.30
C TYR A 29 -15.88 -6.35 -4.96
N GLU A 30 -15.08 -6.75 -5.95
CA GLU A 30 -13.67 -7.13 -5.78
C GLU A 30 -12.71 -6.07 -6.33
N LEU A 31 -11.60 -5.87 -5.61
CA LEU A 31 -10.48 -5.05 -6.07
C LEU A 31 -9.77 -5.74 -7.24
N ASN A 32 -9.53 -5.00 -8.33
CA ASN A 32 -8.73 -5.49 -9.44
C ASN A 32 -7.26 -5.62 -9.01
N LEU A 33 -6.61 -6.73 -9.39
CA LEU A 33 -5.19 -6.97 -9.10
C LEU A 33 -4.28 -5.88 -9.69
N SER A 34 -4.68 -5.25 -10.79
CA SER A 34 -3.92 -4.15 -11.41
C SER A 34 -3.75 -2.94 -10.49
N PHE A 35 -4.59 -2.75 -9.47
CA PHE A 35 -4.39 -1.68 -8.49
C PHE A 35 -3.14 -1.85 -7.64
N PHE A 36 -2.60 -3.07 -7.60
CA PHE A 36 -1.44 -3.43 -6.79
C PHE A 36 -0.21 -3.71 -7.65
N SER A 37 -0.19 -3.32 -8.93
CA SER A 37 0.91 -3.66 -9.83
C SER A 37 2.16 -2.80 -9.71
N ASP A 38 2.05 -1.66 -9.03
CA ASP A 38 3.17 -0.71 -8.89
C ASP A 38 4.31 -1.35 -8.09
N THR A 39 5.53 -1.32 -8.65
CA THR A 39 6.72 -1.82 -7.94
C THR A 39 6.87 -1.13 -6.59
N ASP A 40 6.68 0.18 -6.58
CA ASP A 40 6.69 1.03 -5.39
C ASP A 40 5.25 1.44 -5.09
N LEU A 41 4.53 0.58 -4.38
CA LEU A 41 3.11 0.79 -4.08
C LEU A 41 2.97 1.80 -2.94
N SER A 42 2.70 3.06 -3.31
CA SER A 42 2.45 4.15 -2.37
C SER A 42 1.18 3.93 -1.55
N CYS A 43 1.33 4.11 -0.23
CA CYS A 43 0.29 3.98 0.78
C CYS A 43 0.53 4.98 1.94
N ASP A 44 -0.46 5.17 2.80
CA ASP A 44 -0.29 5.82 4.11
C ASP A 44 -0.34 4.80 5.24
N TRP A 45 0.58 4.90 6.19
CA TRP A 45 0.58 4.06 7.39
C TRP A 45 -0.41 4.58 8.44
N LYS A 46 -1.35 3.73 8.86
CA LYS A 46 -2.35 4.04 9.90
C LYS A 46 -1.76 4.58 11.19
N LYS A 47 -0.54 4.14 11.58
CA LYS A 47 0.17 4.65 12.76
C LYS A 47 0.32 6.18 12.73
N TYR A 48 0.59 6.75 11.56
CA TYR A 48 0.78 8.20 11.37
C TYR A 48 -0.44 8.89 10.75
N ARG A 49 -1.43 8.13 10.25
CA ARG A 49 -2.72 8.63 9.79
C ARG A 49 -3.87 7.75 10.32
N PRO A 50 -4.32 7.96 11.57
CA PRO A 50 -5.37 7.12 12.17
C PRO A 50 -6.72 7.22 11.44
N ASP A 51 -7.04 8.41 10.94
CA ASP A 51 -8.21 8.64 10.08
C ASP A 51 -7.75 8.82 8.62
N PRO A 52 -7.99 7.84 7.73
CA PRO A 52 -7.58 7.96 6.33
C PRO A 52 -8.37 9.03 5.56
N LYS A 53 -9.52 9.50 6.08
CA LYS A 53 -10.33 10.52 5.40
C LYS A 53 -9.68 11.91 5.42
N THR A 54 -8.64 12.11 6.24
CA THR A 54 -7.88 13.37 6.29
C THR A 54 -6.74 13.43 5.27
N SER A 55 -6.63 12.44 4.39
CA SER A 55 -5.61 12.44 3.33
C SER A 55 -5.94 13.45 2.24
N PHE A 56 -4.92 14.14 1.71
CA PHE A 56 -5.09 15.01 0.55
C PHE A 56 -5.65 14.25 -0.66
N HIS A 57 -5.36 12.95 -0.78
CA HIS A 57 -5.90 12.10 -1.83
C HIS A 57 -7.44 12.08 -1.87
N ILE A 58 -8.11 12.28 -0.73
CA ILE A 58 -9.56 12.36 -0.65
C ILE A 58 -10.07 13.63 -1.32
N GLU A 59 -9.40 14.76 -1.09
CA GLU A 59 -9.72 16.05 -1.70
C GLU A 59 -9.53 16.01 -3.23
N GLU A 60 -8.58 15.18 -3.70
CA GLU A 60 -8.34 14.92 -5.13
C GLU A 60 -9.36 13.95 -5.77
N GLY A 61 -10.34 13.48 -5.00
CA GLY A 61 -11.38 12.58 -5.47
C GLY A 61 -11.02 11.09 -5.42
N ASN A 62 -9.91 10.69 -4.80
CA ASN A 62 -9.61 9.29 -4.50
C ASN A 62 -10.35 8.83 -3.24
N SER A 63 -11.68 8.95 -3.25
CA SER A 63 -12.51 8.79 -2.06
C SER A 63 -12.76 7.34 -1.64
N TRP A 64 -12.32 6.35 -2.41
CA TRP A 64 -12.36 4.96 -2.00
C TRP A 64 -11.03 4.57 -1.36
N ILE A 65 -11.12 4.07 -0.13
CA ILE A 65 -9.95 3.78 0.70
C ILE A 65 -9.80 2.26 0.78
N VAL A 66 -8.66 1.75 0.36
CA VAL A 66 -8.28 0.35 0.51
C VAL A 66 -7.44 0.24 1.76
N GLU A 67 -7.98 -0.42 2.78
CA GLU A 67 -7.25 -0.79 3.99
C GLU A 67 -6.56 -2.13 3.73
N ILE A 68 -5.22 -2.15 3.83
CA ILE A 68 -4.36 -3.31 3.61
C ILE A 68 -3.78 -3.73 4.96
N ASN A 69 -4.02 -4.97 5.38
CA ASN A 69 -3.40 -5.56 6.57
C ASN A 69 -2.08 -6.25 6.17
N ILE A 70 -0.97 -5.82 6.75
CA ILE A 70 0.35 -6.36 6.45
C ILE A 70 0.53 -7.73 7.11
N CYS A 71 0.98 -8.72 6.35
CA CYS A 71 1.22 -10.07 6.85
C CYS A 71 2.42 -10.73 6.12
N ASP A 72 2.86 -11.89 6.64
CA ASP A 72 3.95 -12.67 6.06
C ASP A 72 3.70 -13.03 4.59
N GLU A 73 2.46 -13.30 4.16
CA GLU A 73 2.15 -13.66 2.78
C GLU A 73 2.43 -12.52 1.79
N ILE A 74 2.21 -11.27 2.21
CA ILE A 74 2.55 -10.09 1.41
C ILE A 74 4.07 -9.94 1.36
N ARG A 75 4.75 -10.06 2.52
CA ARG A 75 6.19 -9.84 2.64
C ARG A 75 7.02 -10.92 1.95
N ASN A 76 6.62 -12.17 2.14
CA ASN A 76 7.32 -13.38 1.74
C ASN A 76 6.37 -14.30 0.96
N PRO A 77 6.03 -13.97 -0.29
CA PRO A 77 5.15 -14.79 -1.11
C PRO A 77 5.71 -16.21 -1.27
N LYS A 78 4.79 -17.16 -1.30
CA LYS A 78 5.07 -18.59 -1.48
C LYS A 78 4.34 -19.11 -2.72
N ASP A 79 4.86 -20.17 -3.33
CA ASP A 79 4.15 -20.89 -4.38
C ASP A 79 3.02 -21.78 -3.83
N GLU A 80 2.29 -22.47 -4.70
CA GLU A 80 1.21 -23.40 -4.34
C GLU A 80 1.67 -24.55 -3.42
N ASN A 81 2.97 -24.85 -3.42
CA ASN A 81 3.59 -25.87 -2.58
C ASN A 81 4.22 -25.28 -1.30
N HIS A 82 3.93 -24.01 -0.99
CA HIS A 82 4.44 -23.26 0.15
C HIS A 82 5.96 -23.02 0.13
N ASN A 83 6.62 -23.14 -1.02
CA ASN A 83 8.04 -22.79 -1.14
C ASN A 83 8.21 -21.27 -1.22
N PRO A 84 9.20 -20.69 -0.52
CA PRO A 84 9.46 -19.25 -0.58
C PRO A 84 9.89 -18.83 -1.98
N LEU A 85 9.47 -17.63 -2.39
CA LEU A 85 9.86 -17.00 -3.65
C LEU A 85 10.66 -15.72 -3.39
N PRO A 86 11.98 -15.80 -3.10
CA PRO A 86 12.79 -14.63 -2.71
C PRO A 86 12.78 -13.48 -3.72
N LEU A 87 12.65 -13.79 -5.01
CA LEU A 87 12.56 -12.78 -6.08
C LEU A 87 11.27 -11.94 -6.04
N LEU A 88 10.29 -12.38 -5.25
CA LEU A 88 9.03 -11.69 -5.00
C LEU A 88 8.95 -11.17 -3.55
N HIS A 89 10.04 -11.14 -2.80
CA HIS A 89 10.06 -10.51 -1.48
C HIS A 89 9.62 -9.03 -1.59
N GLN A 90 8.85 -8.58 -0.61
CA GLN A 90 8.40 -7.19 -0.51
C GLN A 90 9.03 -6.51 0.70
N GLU A 91 9.73 -5.41 0.46
CA GLU A 91 10.16 -4.51 1.53
C GLU A 91 9.01 -3.56 1.86
N ILE A 92 8.63 -3.49 3.13
CA ILE A 92 7.52 -2.65 3.58
C ILE A 92 8.03 -1.71 4.64
N TYR A 93 8.05 -0.41 4.34
CA TYR A 93 8.71 0.58 5.17
C TYR A 93 8.01 1.93 5.14
N HIS A 94 8.23 2.69 6.21
CA HIS A 94 7.83 4.10 6.33
C HIS A 94 8.78 4.98 5.53
N ASP A 95 8.21 5.83 4.68
CA ASP A 95 8.97 6.70 3.77
C ASP A 95 8.34 8.10 3.73
N PRO A 96 8.37 8.85 4.85
CA PRO A 96 7.69 10.14 4.93
C PRO A 96 8.26 11.11 3.89
N LEU A 97 7.37 11.78 3.17
CA LEU A 97 7.71 12.75 2.13
C LEU A 97 7.75 14.16 2.72
N THR A 98 8.81 14.91 2.43
CA THR A 98 8.88 16.35 2.72
C THR A 98 8.25 17.17 1.60
N ALA A 99 7.98 18.46 1.86
CA ALA A 99 7.41 19.37 0.86
C ALA A 99 8.32 19.55 -0.36
N GLU A 100 9.64 19.39 -0.22
CA GLU A 100 10.57 19.43 -1.37
C GLU A 100 10.47 18.17 -2.23
N GLN A 101 10.13 17.02 -1.64
CA GLN A 101 9.96 15.75 -2.35
C GLN A 101 8.62 15.67 -3.06
N ASP A 102 7.57 16.27 -2.48
CA ASP A 102 6.25 16.40 -3.09
C ASP A 102 5.76 17.87 -3.05
N PRO A 103 6.22 18.71 -3.99
CA PRO A 103 5.86 20.13 -4.00
C PRO A 103 4.40 20.38 -4.38
N ILE A 104 3.69 19.37 -4.90
CA ILE A 104 2.30 19.51 -5.33
C ILE A 104 1.37 19.37 -4.13
N HIS A 105 1.60 18.36 -3.29
CA HIS A 105 0.72 18.04 -2.16
C HIS A 105 1.31 18.44 -0.80
N GLY A 106 2.60 18.77 -0.74
CA GLY A 106 3.32 19.13 0.48
C GLY A 106 3.81 17.91 1.26
N GLU A 107 3.95 18.06 2.58
CA GLU A 107 4.47 17.00 3.43
C GLU A 107 3.45 15.87 3.61
N ASN A 108 3.91 14.62 3.47
CA ASN A 108 3.14 13.44 3.85
C ASN A 108 3.93 12.57 4.83
N TYR A 109 3.76 12.86 6.13
CA TYR A 109 4.36 12.09 7.21
C TYR A 109 3.88 10.65 7.30
N ALA A 110 2.70 10.34 6.76
CA ALA A 110 2.16 8.98 6.80
C ALA A 110 2.64 8.12 5.63
N HIS A 111 3.30 8.72 4.63
CA HIS A 111 3.70 8.00 3.43
C HIS A 111 4.56 6.77 3.75
N SER A 112 4.24 5.69 3.06
CA SER A 112 4.84 4.37 3.22
C SER A 112 4.83 3.65 1.88
N LEU A 113 5.69 2.65 1.75
CA LEU A 113 5.85 1.89 0.52
C LEU A 113 5.78 0.40 0.80
N ILE A 114 5.05 -0.32 -0.05
CA ILE A 114 5.27 -1.74 -0.30
C ILE A 114 6.13 -1.82 -1.56
N GLN A 115 7.43 -2.01 -1.41
CA GLN A 115 8.42 -2.05 -2.48
C GLN A 115 8.74 -3.49 -2.88
N GLY A 116 8.79 -3.75 -4.19
CA GLY A 116 9.15 -5.06 -4.73
C GLY A 116 8.31 -5.45 -5.93
N LYS A 117 8.69 -6.53 -6.61
CA LYS A 117 8.02 -6.96 -7.84
C LYS A 117 6.62 -7.47 -7.56
N LYS A 118 5.59 -6.79 -8.05
CA LYS A 118 4.19 -7.16 -7.86
C LYS A 118 3.70 -8.12 -8.94
N LYS A 119 4.06 -9.40 -8.82
CA LYS A 119 3.45 -10.46 -9.63
C LYS A 119 2.10 -10.88 -9.04
N MET A 120 1.34 -11.66 -9.80
CA MET A 120 -0.02 -12.10 -9.45
C MET A 120 -0.13 -12.62 -8.01
N LEU A 121 0.80 -13.47 -7.55
CA LEU A 121 0.81 -13.96 -6.15
C LEU A 121 0.89 -12.85 -5.10
N VAL A 122 1.71 -11.81 -5.33
CA VAL A 122 1.81 -10.66 -4.42
C VAL A 122 0.54 -9.81 -4.48
N GLN A 123 0.01 -9.57 -5.68
CA GLN A 123 -1.21 -8.80 -5.88
C GLN A 123 -2.42 -9.49 -5.22
N GLU A 124 -2.49 -10.82 -5.33
CA GLU A 124 -3.51 -11.64 -4.69
C GLU A 124 -3.39 -11.64 -3.17
N ALA A 125 -2.16 -11.76 -2.65
CA ALA A 125 -1.91 -11.63 -1.21
C ALA A 125 -2.39 -10.26 -0.70
N ILE A 126 -1.97 -9.17 -1.35
CA ILE A 126 -2.41 -7.82 -0.97
C ILE A 126 -3.93 -7.71 -1.03
N ARG A 127 -4.56 -8.14 -2.13
CA ARG A 127 -6.02 -8.09 -2.30
C ARG A 127 -6.76 -8.88 -1.22
N SER A 128 -6.31 -10.09 -0.91
CA SER A 128 -6.97 -10.99 0.04
C SER A 128 -6.90 -10.48 1.48
N HIS A 129 -5.86 -9.68 1.78
CA HIS A 129 -5.69 -8.98 3.05
C HIS A 129 -6.10 -7.51 2.96
N SER A 130 -6.95 -7.15 2.00
CA SER A 130 -7.46 -5.80 1.81
C SER A 130 -8.98 -5.72 1.93
N LYS A 131 -9.48 -4.55 2.36
CA LYS A 131 -10.92 -4.23 2.30
C LYS A 131 -11.15 -2.78 1.88
N ILE A 132 -12.29 -2.52 1.24
CA ILE A 132 -12.69 -1.17 0.85
C ILE A 132 -13.47 -0.52 1.99
N ILE A 133 -13.10 0.72 2.33
CA ILE A 133 -13.81 1.62 3.22
C ILE A 133 -14.44 2.74 2.36
N LYS A 134 -15.72 3.02 2.59
CA LYS A 134 -16.51 4.04 1.88
C LYS A 134 -16.78 5.27 2.76
#